data_AF-A0A7N2N238-F1
#
_entry.id   AF-A0A7N2N238-F1
#
_cell.length_a   1.000
_cell.length_b   1.000
_cell.length_c   1.000
_cell.angle_alpha   90.00
_cell.angle_beta   90.00
_cell.angle_gamma   90.00
#
_symmetry.space_group_name_H-M   'P 1'
#
loop_
_entity.id
_entity.type
_entity.pdbx_description
1 polymer ?
#
loop_
_entity_poly.entity_id
_entity_poly.type
_entity_poly.pdbx_seq_one_letter_code
_entity_poly.pdbx_strand_id
1 'polypeptide(L)'
;MTLTKLVVYEELRIEPPVVFQYAKAKEDLVVHSHDAAFEIKKGEMIFGYQPFATKDPKVFEDPEEFVGHRFVGEGEKLLKYVYWSNGREIDDPTVENKQCSAKDLVVLLSRVMLVELFIRYDTFTIEIPPPYTIIEVEALTARRALEFAMEIGIDQDILEGDSKILIKAFGE
;
A
#
# COMPACT_ATOMS: atom_id res chain seq x y z
N MET A 1 21.27 8.99 14.75
CA MET A 1 20.05 8.12 14.75
C MET A 1 19.87 7.47 13.37
N THR A 2 20.85 6.70 12.90
CA THR A 2 20.81 6.10 11.56
C THR A 2 19.63 5.14 11.41
N LEU A 3 19.42 4.26 12.39
CA LEU A 3 18.29 3.34 12.40
C LEU A 3 16.93 4.06 12.39
N THR A 4 16.73 5.05 13.27
CA THR A 4 15.46 5.83 13.33
C THR A 4 15.13 6.53 12.01
N LYS A 5 16.13 7.02 11.28
CA LYS A 5 15.92 7.68 9.99
C LYS A 5 15.41 6.72 8.92
N LEU A 6 15.88 5.48 8.98
CA LEU A 6 15.80 4.51 7.90
C LEU A 6 14.70 3.46 8.12
N VAL A 7 14.34 3.17 9.37
CA VAL A 7 13.22 2.26 9.69
C VAL A 7 11.88 2.78 9.16
N VAL A 8 11.72 4.12 9.07
CA VAL A 8 10.55 4.75 8.42
C VAL A 8 10.41 4.31 6.97
N TYR A 9 11.51 4.12 6.26
CA TYR A 9 11.44 3.65 4.88
C TYR A 9 11.05 2.19 4.77
N GLU A 10 11.30 1.37 5.80
CA GLU A 10 10.84 -0.02 5.81
C GLU A 10 9.32 -0.10 5.98
N GLU A 11 8.73 0.76 6.82
CA GLU A 11 7.28 0.88 6.93
C GLU A 11 6.67 1.34 5.59
N LEU A 12 7.20 2.41 5.00
CA LEU A 12 6.70 2.96 3.74
C LEU A 12 6.87 2.01 2.55
N ARG A 13 7.84 1.08 2.62
CA ARG A 13 8.06 0.03 1.63
C ARG A 13 7.08 -1.12 1.82
N ILE A 14 6.98 -1.67 3.03
CA ILE A 14 6.22 -2.90 3.29
C ILE A 14 4.71 -2.65 3.22
N GLU A 15 4.25 -1.47 3.63
CA GLU A 15 2.84 -1.11 3.65
C GLU A 15 2.65 0.32 3.14
N PRO A 16 2.75 0.55 1.81
CA PRO A 16 2.58 1.88 1.27
C PRO A 16 1.18 2.44 1.58
N PRO A 17 1.05 3.62 2.20
CA PRO A 17 -0.24 4.14 2.67
C PRO A 17 -1.27 4.37 1.55
N VAL A 18 -0.80 4.63 0.33
CA VAL A 18 -1.64 4.77 -0.87
C VAL A 18 -1.22 3.69 -1.87
N VAL A 19 -2.01 2.62 -1.92
CA VAL A 19 -1.64 1.39 -2.64
C VAL A 19 -1.90 1.42 -4.14
N PHE A 20 -2.70 2.37 -4.64
CA PHE A 20 -3.11 2.43 -6.05
C PHE A 20 -2.54 3.65 -6.77
N GLN A 21 -1.90 3.43 -7.91
CA GLN A 21 -1.48 4.49 -8.83
C GLN A 21 -2.07 4.26 -10.22
N TYR A 22 -2.46 5.36 -10.87
CA TYR A 22 -3.09 5.33 -12.18
C TYR A 22 -2.43 6.33 -13.12
N ALA A 23 -2.40 5.98 -14.41
CA ALA A 23 -1.99 6.88 -15.48
C ALA A 23 -2.73 6.53 -16.77
N LYS A 24 -2.90 7.51 -17.67
CA LYS A 24 -3.41 7.27 -19.02
C LYS A 24 -2.28 7.45 -20.01
N ALA A 25 -2.07 6.47 -20.88
CA ALA A 25 -1.01 6.52 -21.89
C ALA A 25 -1.23 7.71 -22.83
N LYS A 26 -0.21 8.58 -22.97
CA LYS A 26 -0.27 9.75 -23.88
C LYS A 26 0.14 9.42 -25.31
N GLU A 27 0.88 8.33 -25.47
CA GLU A 27 1.37 7.77 -26.73
C GLU A 27 1.48 6.25 -26.59
N ASP A 28 1.68 5.55 -27.70
CA ASP A 28 1.96 4.11 -27.69
C ASP A 28 3.34 3.89 -27.04
N LEU A 29 3.42 2.97 -26.08
CA LEU A 29 4.64 2.71 -25.32
C LEU A 29 4.81 1.22 -25.03
N VAL A 30 6.05 0.78 -24.87
CA VAL A 30 6.37 -0.61 -24.50
C VAL A 30 6.86 -0.63 -23.06
N VAL A 31 6.17 -1.36 -22.19
CA VAL A 31 6.58 -1.60 -20.79
C VAL A 31 7.30 -2.93 -20.70
N HIS A 32 8.33 -3.03 -19.87
CA HIS A 32 9.06 -4.28 -19.63
C HIS A 32 8.80 -4.77 -18.21
N SER A 33 8.42 -6.04 -18.07
CA SER A 33 8.51 -6.77 -16.82
C SER A 33 9.92 -7.37 -16.70
N HIS A 34 10.11 -8.26 -15.73
CA HIS A 34 11.38 -8.99 -15.58
C HIS A 34 11.67 -10.00 -16.68
N ASP A 35 10.66 -10.41 -17.42
CA ASP A 35 10.69 -11.58 -18.31
C ASP A 35 9.96 -11.36 -19.65
N ALA A 36 9.23 -10.25 -19.80
CA ALA A 36 8.45 -9.95 -20.98
C ALA A 36 8.37 -8.45 -21.26
N ALA A 37 7.85 -8.12 -22.44
CA ALA A 37 7.55 -6.76 -22.85
C ALA A 37 6.11 -6.70 -23.39
N PHE A 38 5.40 -5.63 -23.05
CA PHE A 38 4.00 -5.43 -23.41
C PHE A 38 3.83 -4.07 -24.05
N GLU A 39 3.12 -4.02 -25.18
CA GLU A 39 2.73 -2.77 -25.81
C GLU A 39 1.45 -2.24 -25.15
N ILE A 40 1.46 -0.97 -24.76
CA ILE A 40 0.30 -0.23 -24.25
C ILE A 40 0.01 0.88 -25.26
N LYS A 41 -1.22 0.91 -25.77
CA LYS A 41 -1.67 1.88 -26.76
C LYS A 41 -2.04 3.21 -26.13
N LYS A 42 -1.88 4.28 -26.90
CA LYS A 42 -2.32 5.62 -26.53
C LYS A 42 -3.78 5.60 -26.08
N GLY A 43 -4.02 6.19 -24.92
CA GLY A 43 -5.34 6.31 -24.33
C GLY A 43 -5.74 5.15 -23.42
N GLU A 44 -4.99 4.06 -23.37
CA GLU A 44 -5.23 2.99 -22.40
C GLU A 44 -4.90 3.43 -20.97
N MET A 45 -5.62 2.83 -20.01
CA MET A 45 -5.43 3.05 -18.59
C MET A 45 -4.34 2.11 -18.06
N ILE A 46 -3.37 2.67 -17.36
CA ILE A 46 -2.30 1.96 -16.67
C ILE A 46 -2.62 2.01 -15.18
N PHE A 47 -2.53 0.86 -14.53
CA PHE A 47 -2.77 0.69 -13.11
C PHE A 47 -1.58 -0.01 -12.46
N GLY A 48 -1.14 0.51 -11.32
CA GLY A 48 -0.13 -0.10 -10.46
C GLY A 48 -0.70 -0.36 -9.08
N TYR A 49 -0.55 -1.60 -8.60
CA TYR A 49 -0.75 -1.95 -7.21
C TYR A 49 0.60 -1.95 -6.50
N GLN A 50 0.87 -0.87 -5.75
CA GLN A 50 2.20 -0.57 -5.21
C GLN A 50 2.79 -1.67 -4.31
N PRO A 51 2.02 -2.31 -3.40
CA PRO A 51 2.58 -3.32 -2.50
C PRO A 51 3.28 -4.47 -3.23
N PHE A 52 2.81 -4.86 -4.43
CA PHE A 52 3.48 -5.90 -5.21
C PHE A 52 4.83 -5.44 -5.77
N ALA A 53 4.96 -4.16 -6.13
CA ALA A 53 6.21 -3.61 -6.62
C ALA A 53 7.24 -3.37 -5.50
N THR A 54 6.79 -2.87 -4.34
CA THR A 54 7.69 -2.61 -3.19
C THR A 54 8.02 -3.86 -2.38
N LYS A 55 7.39 -4.99 -2.70
CA LYS A 55 7.70 -6.35 -2.19
C LYS A 55 8.17 -7.30 -3.29
N ASP A 56 8.76 -6.77 -4.35
CA ASP A 56 9.28 -7.60 -5.43
C ASP A 56 10.49 -8.44 -4.95
N PRO A 57 10.43 -9.79 -4.98
CA PRO A 57 11.51 -10.66 -4.53
C PRO A 57 12.77 -10.60 -5.42
N LYS A 58 12.67 -10.03 -6.63
CA LYS A 58 13.85 -9.78 -7.49
C LYS A 58 14.60 -8.50 -7.11
N VAL A 59 14.00 -7.67 -6.25
CA VAL A 59 14.57 -6.40 -5.78
C VAL A 59 14.95 -6.48 -4.31
N PHE A 60 14.10 -7.07 -3.47
CA PHE A 60 14.29 -7.16 -2.03
C PHE A 60 14.41 -8.61 -1.57
N GLU A 61 15.44 -8.90 -0.77
CA GLU A 61 15.54 -10.13 0.03
C GLU A 61 14.49 -10.09 1.15
N ASP A 62 13.88 -11.23 1.50
CA ASP A 62 12.78 -11.30 2.48
C ASP A 62 11.74 -10.18 2.29
N PRO A 63 11.10 -10.07 1.10
CA PRO A 63 10.33 -8.90 0.73
C PRO A 63 9.04 -8.72 1.54
N GLU A 64 8.49 -9.82 2.06
CA GLU A 64 7.28 -9.85 2.89
C GLU A 64 7.56 -9.57 4.36
N GLU A 65 8.82 -9.56 4.77
CA GLU A 65 9.22 -9.37 6.16
C GLU A 65 9.54 -7.90 6.47
N PHE A 66 9.20 -7.45 7.68
CA PHE A 66 9.62 -6.15 8.19
C PHE A 66 11.06 -6.24 8.71
N VAL A 67 12.00 -5.73 7.93
CA VAL A 67 13.42 -5.72 8.29
C VAL A 67 13.83 -4.30 8.67
N GLY A 68 13.71 -3.97 9.97
CA GLY A 68 13.88 -2.60 10.45
C GLY A 68 15.24 -1.94 10.16
N HIS A 69 16.26 -2.71 9.77
CA HIS A 69 17.59 -2.23 9.40
C HIS A 69 17.88 -2.35 7.88
N ARG A 70 16.89 -2.67 7.04
CA ARG A 70 17.04 -2.94 5.59
C ARG A 70 17.84 -1.89 4.83
N PHE A 71 17.65 -0.61 5.19
CA PHE A 71 18.24 0.51 4.47
C PHE A 71 19.54 1.04 5.12
N VAL A 72 20.08 0.38 6.15
CA VAL A 72 21.32 0.82 6.81
C VAL A 72 22.55 0.49 5.96
N GLY A 73 23.48 1.44 5.84
CA GLY A 73 24.73 1.25 5.10
C GLY A 73 24.48 1.09 3.59
N GLU A 74 24.98 0.01 2.99
CA GLU A 74 24.80 -0.26 1.55
C GLU A 74 23.33 -0.41 1.15
N GLY A 75 22.43 -0.74 2.09
CA GLY A 75 21.00 -0.84 1.87
C GLY A 75 20.34 0.48 1.46
N GLU A 76 20.95 1.63 1.74
CA GLU A 76 20.43 2.95 1.35
C GLU A 76 20.28 3.08 -0.17
N LYS A 77 21.09 2.34 -0.94
CA LYS A 77 20.99 2.25 -2.41
C LYS A 77 19.65 1.68 -2.90
N LEU A 78 18.93 0.95 -2.04
CA LEU A 78 17.61 0.40 -2.33
C LEU A 78 16.49 1.44 -2.20
N LEU A 79 16.74 2.64 -1.67
CA LEU A 79 15.72 3.70 -1.58
C LEU A 79 15.16 4.10 -2.96
N LYS A 80 15.92 3.88 -4.04
CA LYS A 80 15.43 4.05 -5.42
C LYS A 80 14.25 3.13 -5.80
N TYR A 81 13.94 2.13 -4.98
CA TYR A 81 12.83 1.19 -5.12
C TYR A 81 11.70 1.42 -4.10
N VAL A 82 11.74 2.51 -3.34
CA VAL A 82 10.66 2.91 -2.43
C VAL A 82 9.81 3.98 -3.12
N TYR A 83 8.50 3.74 -3.22
CA TYR A 83 7.59 4.48 -4.12
C TYR A 83 6.38 5.16 -3.45
N TRP A 84 6.32 5.17 -2.11
CA TRP A 84 5.17 5.67 -1.34
C TRP A 84 4.70 7.07 -1.76
N SER A 85 5.63 7.92 -2.21
CA SER A 85 5.37 9.29 -2.62
C SER A 85 4.90 9.45 -4.07
N ASN A 86 4.54 8.36 -4.77
CA ASN A 86 4.26 8.35 -6.22
C ASN A 86 5.47 8.76 -7.07
N GLY A 87 6.67 8.39 -6.62
CA GLY A 87 7.97 8.65 -7.25
C GLY A 87 9.05 7.90 -6.47
N ARG A 88 10.29 7.85 -6.99
CA ARG A 88 11.39 7.22 -6.24
C ARG A 88 11.74 8.08 -5.04
N GLU A 89 12.05 7.47 -3.90
CA GLU A 89 12.41 8.23 -2.69
C GLU A 89 13.63 9.15 -2.91
N ILE A 90 14.56 8.73 -3.77
CA ILE A 90 15.76 9.49 -4.13
C ILE A 90 15.51 10.71 -5.04
N ASP A 91 14.31 10.82 -5.62
CA ASP A 91 13.92 11.92 -6.50
C ASP A 91 13.12 12.96 -5.71
N ASP A 92 13.21 14.23 -6.11
CA ASP A 92 12.50 15.33 -5.47
C ASP A 92 11.15 15.65 -6.14
N PRO A 93 10.12 16.01 -5.36
CA PRO A 93 8.89 16.53 -5.93
C PRO A 93 9.15 17.88 -6.60
N THR A 94 8.64 18.05 -7.81
CA THR A 94 8.81 19.29 -8.60
C THR A 94 7.49 19.72 -9.19
N VAL A 95 7.40 20.96 -9.67
CA VAL A 95 6.22 21.48 -10.37
C VAL A 95 5.93 20.73 -11.68
N GLU A 96 6.92 20.03 -12.22
CA GLU A 96 6.84 19.28 -13.48
C GLU A 96 6.46 17.80 -13.28
N ASN A 97 6.36 17.32 -12.04
CA ASN A 97 6.02 15.93 -11.74
C ASN A 97 4.78 15.82 -10.84
N LYS A 98 4.36 14.57 -10.59
CA LYS A 98 3.17 14.24 -9.79
C LYS A 98 3.54 13.51 -8.50
N GLN A 99 4.78 13.65 -8.05
CA GLN A 99 5.22 13.13 -6.76
C GLN A 99 4.57 13.95 -5.63
N CYS A 100 4.39 13.32 -4.47
CA CYS A 100 3.85 13.96 -3.28
C CYS A 100 4.66 15.22 -2.94
N SER A 101 4.03 16.39 -3.00
CA SER A 101 4.66 17.68 -2.69
C SER A 101 5.11 17.79 -1.24
N ALA A 102 4.57 16.94 -0.36
CA ALA A 102 4.92 16.87 1.05
C ALA A 102 5.87 15.69 1.38
N LYS A 103 6.59 15.11 0.39
CA LYS A 103 7.52 13.96 0.57
C LYS A 103 8.36 14.10 1.85
N ASP A 104 9.14 15.17 1.93
CA ASP A 104 10.08 15.37 3.04
C ASP A 104 9.38 15.68 4.37
N LEU A 105 8.20 16.32 4.31
CA LEU A 105 7.42 16.63 5.51
C LEU A 105 6.85 15.35 6.14
N VAL A 106 6.31 14.43 5.35
CA VAL A 106 5.81 13.15 5.85
C VAL A 106 6.96 12.35 6.47
N VAL A 107 8.09 12.21 5.77
CA VAL A 107 9.26 11.49 6.29
C VAL A 107 9.78 12.14 7.58
N LEU A 108 9.81 13.48 7.65
CA LEU A 108 10.17 14.21 8.87
C LEU A 108 9.22 13.89 10.02
N LEU A 109 7.91 14.00 9.81
CA LEU A 109 6.91 13.76 10.84
C LEU A 109 6.90 12.32 11.33
N SER A 110 7.05 11.33 10.44
CA SER A 110 7.20 9.92 10.82
C SER A 110 8.44 9.68 11.68
N ARG A 111 9.57 10.33 11.36
CA ARG A 111 10.78 10.27 12.19
C ARG A 111 10.57 10.93 13.55
N VAL A 112 9.93 12.10 13.59
CA VAL A 112 9.62 12.80 14.85
C VAL A 112 8.70 11.96 15.72
N MET A 113 7.68 11.29 15.15
CA MET A 113 6.80 10.38 15.88
C MET A 113 7.60 9.27 16.57
N LEU A 114 8.53 8.61 15.87
CA LEU A 114 9.38 7.57 16.47
C LEU A 114 10.28 8.13 17.57
N VAL A 115 10.85 9.32 17.38
CA VAL A 115 11.68 9.99 18.39
C VAL A 115 10.85 10.29 19.65
N GLU A 116 9.68 10.90 19.49
CA GLU A 116 8.78 11.25 20.60
C GLU A 116 8.29 10.00 21.36
N LEU A 117 8.10 8.88 20.66
CA LEU A 117 7.75 7.60 21.27
C LEU A 117 8.90 7.06 22.12
N PHE A 118 10.10 6.91 21.54
CA PHE A 118 11.24 6.29 22.22
C PHE A 118 12.01 7.21 23.19
N ILE A 119 11.71 8.52 23.21
CA ILE A 119 12.14 9.39 24.32
C ILE A 119 11.31 9.12 25.59
N ARG A 120 10.06 8.66 25.44
CA ARG A 120 9.14 8.42 26.57
C ARG A 120 9.11 6.97 27.03
N TYR A 121 9.32 6.02 26.11
CA TYR A 121 9.18 4.59 26.37
C TYR A 121 10.40 3.82 25.84
N ASP A 122 10.99 2.96 26.68
CA ASP A 122 12.06 2.07 26.25
C ASP A 122 11.54 0.97 25.32
N THR A 123 10.34 0.48 25.61
CA THR A 123 9.61 -0.53 24.83
C THR A 123 8.11 -0.29 24.95
N PHE A 124 7.34 -0.83 24.00
CA PHE A 124 5.88 -0.84 24.03
C PHE A 124 5.36 -2.14 23.42
N THR A 125 4.13 -2.52 23.76
CA THR A 125 3.42 -3.66 23.18
C THR A 125 2.09 -3.17 22.62
N ILE A 126 1.68 -3.74 21.50
CA ILE A 126 0.35 -3.49 20.91
C ILE A 126 -0.41 -4.80 20.86
N GLU A 127 -1.72 -4.75 21.12
CA GLU A 127 -2.63 -5.84 20.81
C GLU A 127 -3.08 -5.65 19.36
N ILE A 128 -2.68 -6.57 18.49
CA ILE A 128 -3.16 -6.59 17.11
C ILE A 128 -4.47 -7.38 17.13
N PRO A 129 -5.62 -6.78 16.78
CA PRO A 129 -6.84 -7.56 16.60
C PRO A 129 -6.55 -8.64 15.55
N PRO A 130 -7.09 -9.86 15.70
CA PRO A 130 -6.87 -10.91 14.70
C PRO A 130 -7.16 -10.36 13.30
N PRO A 131 -6.39 -10.75 12.26
CA PRO A 131 -6.71 -10.35 10.89
C PRO A 131 -8.18 -10.67 10.67
N TYR A 132 -8.93 -9.73 10.07
CA TYR A 132 -10.37 -9.88 9.87
C TYR A 132 -10.67 -11.33 9.56
N THR A 133 -11.42 -11.99 10.43
CA THR A 133 -11.79 -13.38 10.19
C THR A 133 -12.45 -13.41 8.81
N ILE A 134 -12.33 -14.52 8.07
CA ILE A 134 -12.99 -14.67 6.76
C ILE A 134 -14.46 -14.22 6.84
N ILE A 135 -15.10 -14.49 7.97
CA ILE A 135 -16.45 -14.05 8.33
C ILE A 135 -16.61 -12.52 8.35
N GLU A 136 -15.67 -11.77 8.94
CA GLU A 136 -15.72 -10.29 8.97
C GLU A 136 -15.51 -9.68 7.59
N VAL A 137 -14.62 -10.27 6.77
CA VAL A 137 -14.43 -9.83 5.38
C VAL A 137 -15.69 -10.09 4.58
N GLU A 138 -16.23 -11.30 4.64
CA GLU A 138 -17.48 -11.68 3.98
C GLU A 138 -18.67 -10.81 4.46
N ALA A 139 -18.74 -10.47 5.75
CA ALA A 139 -19.75 -9.57 6.30
C ALA A 139 -19.63 -8.16 5.73
N LEU A 140 -18.41 -7.64 5.63
CA LEU A 140 -18.14 -6.31 5.08
C LEU A 140 -18.51 -6.26 3.59
N THR A 141 -18.17 -7.32 2.83
CA THR A 141 -18.52 -7.47 1.42
C THR A 141 -20.03 -7.54 1.22
N ALA A 142 -20.74 -8.37 2.01
CA ALA A 142 -22.19 -8.48 1.96
C ALA A 142 -22.87 -7.14 2.27
N ARG A 143 -22.43 -6.44 3.32
CA ARG A 143 -22.95 -5.11 3.68
C ARG A 143 -22.74 -4.09 2.57
N ARG A 144 -21.55 -4.08 1.95
CA ARG A 144 -21.26 -3.15 0.85
C ARG A 144 -22.09 -3.43 -0.39
N ALA A 145 -22.37 -4.70 -0.68
CA ALA A 145 -23.24 -5.10 -1.80
C ALA A 145 -24.69 -4.61 -1.59
N LEU A 146 -25.22 -4.73 -0.36
CA LEU A 146 -26.53 -4.21 0.02
C LEU A 146 -26.61 -2.69 -0.10
N GLU A 147 -25.62 -1.97 0.45
CA GLU A 147 -25.53 -0.51 0.33
C GLU A 147 -25.54 -0.07 -1.14
N PHE A 148 -24.74 -0.75 -1.98
CA PHE A 148 -24.68 -0.46 -3.40
C PHE A 148 -26.02 -0.73 -4.12
N ALA A 149 -26.69 -1.84 -3.80
CA ALA A 149 -28.02 -2.16 -4.34
C ALA A 149 -29.04 -1.06 -4.01
N MET A 150 -29.04 -0.59 -2.76
CA MET A 150 -29.87 0.54 -2.32
C MET A 150 -29.52 1.84 -3.06
N GLU A 151 -28.23 2.16 -3.22
CA GLU A 151 -27.76 3.36 -3.94
C GLU A 151 -28.26 3.39 -5.39
N ILE A 152 -28.42 2.24 -6.04
CA ILE A 152 -28.90 2.13 -7.43
C ILE A 152 -30.41 1.86 -7.54
N GLY A 153 -31.14 1.89 -6.42
CA GLY A 153 -32.59 1.75 -6.38
C GLY A 153 -33.12 0.32 -6.50
N ILE A 154 -32.30 -0.68 -6.20
CA ILE A 154 -32.75 -2.07 -6.03
C ILE A 154 -33.23 -2.23 -4.59
N ASP A 155 -34.52 -2.47 -4.43
CA ASP A 155 -35.22 -2.65 -3.14
C ASP A 155 -35.54 -4.12 -2.82
N GLN A 156 -35.25 -5.03 -3.76
CA GLN A 156 -35.32 -6.47 -3.58
C GLN A 156 -34.07 -7.14 -4.13
N ASP A 157 -33.21 -7.61 -3.24
CA ASP A 157 -32.01 -8.37 -3.55
C ASP A 157 -31.94 -9.69 -2.77
N ILE A 158 -31.28 -10.70 -3.36
CA ILE A 158 -31.01 -11.99 -2.73
C ILE A 158 -29.49 -12.12 -2.67
N LEU A 159 -28.94 -12.12 -1.46
CA LEU A 159 -27.54 -12.44 -1.23
C LEU A 159 -27.40 -13.96 -1.02
N GLU A 160 -26.75 -14.64 -1.97
CA GLU A 160 -26.38 -16.04 -1.83
C GLU A 160 -24.92 -16.16 -1.35
N GLY A 161 -24.71 -16.98 -0.32
CA GLY A 161 -23.39 -17.28 0.22
C GLY A 161 -23.38 -18.64 0.92
N ASP A 162 -22.20 -19.23 1.10
CA ASP A 162 -21.98 -20.51 1.77
C ASP A 162 -21.67 -20.38 3.28
N SER A 163 -21.49 -19.13 3.74
CA SER A 163 -21.22 -18.79 5.14
C SER A 163 -22.47 -18.86 6.01
N LYS A 164 -22.68 -20.02 6.66
CA LYS A 164 -23.82 -20.25 7.58
C LYS A 164 -23.94 -19.21 8.69
N ILE A 165 -22.82 -18.64 9.12
CA ILE A 165 -22.77 -17.62 10.19
C ILE A 165 -23.39 -16.31 9.69
N LEU A 166 -23.04 -15.89 8.47
CA LEU A 166 -23.57 -14.66 7.87
C LEU A 166 -25.02 -14.79 7.45
N ILE A 167 -25.41 -15.93 6.88
CA ILE A 167 -26.82 -16.21 6.55
C ILE A 167 -27.70 -16.08 7.79
N LYS A 168 -27.21 -16.50 8.96
CA LYS A 168 -27.92 -16.31 10.23
C LYS A 168 -27.91 -14.85 10.70
N ALA A 169 -26.79 -14.15 10.57
CA ALA A 169 -26.65 -12.77 11.04
C ALA A 169 -27.44 -11.73 10.21
N PHE A 170 -27.64 -11.97 8.92
CA PHE A 170 -28.44 -11.12 8.02
C PHE A 170 -29.88 -11.61 7.84
N GLY A 171 -30.24 -12.77 8.39
CA GLY A 171 -31.56 -13.38 8.27
C GLY A 171 -32.55 -13.07 9.42
N GLU A 172 -32.14 -12.27 10.40
CA GLU A 172 -32.99 -11.67 11.45
C GLU A 172 -33.29 -10.20 11.14
#